data_AF-A0A1S8GN07-F1
#
_entry.id   AF-A0A1S8GN07-F1
#
_cell.length_a   1.000
_cell.length_b   1.000
_cell.length_c   1.000
_cell.angle_alpha   90.00
_cell.angle_beta   90.00
_cell.angle_gamma   90.00
#
_symmetry.space_group_name_H-M   'P 1'
#
loop_
_entity.id
_entity.type
_entity.pdbx_description
1 polymer ?
#
loop_
_entity_poly.entity_id
_entity_poly.type
_entity_poly.pdbx_seq_one_letter_code
_entity_poly.pdbx_strand_id
1 'polypeptide(L)'
;MNISDAEFINFYQESLGILAVEPDNSVKVLFGLPGVGEEEEWYKKSIAALTRLGMSGLISCYGPEDDIRLAVREMYRSREDRMWLGCLFSATDSGEELARKFRLDDEEPYQRVVPGFREELGRI
;
A
#
# COMPACT_ATOMS: atom_id res chain seq x y z
N MET A 1 0.27 13.81 -8.92
CA MET A 1 -0.68 12.86 -8.31
C MET A 1 -1.76 13.67 -7.62
N ASN A 2 -3.00 13.62 -8.12
CA ASN A 2 -4.12 14.40 -7.57
C ASN A 2 -4.90 13.53 -6.59
N ILE A 3 -4.37 13.37 -5.38
CA ILE A 3 -5.07 12.74 -4.25
C ILE A 3 -4.91 13.64 -3.02
N SER A 4 -5.90 13.64 -2.14
CA SER A 4 -5.87 14.39 -0.89
C SER A 4 -4.74 13.91 0.04
N ASP A 5 -4.41 14.70 1.05
CA ASP A 5 -3.42 14.30 2.06
C ASP A 5 -3.88 13.10 2.86
N ALA A 6 -5.15 13.05 3.26
CA ALA A 6 -5.72 11.90 3.97
C ALA A 6 -5.62 10.60 3.14
N GLU A 7 -5.91 10.67 1.85
CA GLU A 7 -5.78 9.51 0.96
C GLU A 7 -4.32 9.12 0.74
N PHE A 8 -3.41 10.08 0.57
CA PHE A 8 -2.00 9.77 0.41
C PHE A 8 -1.43 9.10 1.66
N ILE A 9 -1.82 9.57 2.83
CA ILE A 9 -1.45 8.97 4.09
C ILE A 9 -1.94 7.52 4.14
N ASN A 10 -3.26 7.32 4.02
CA ASN A 10 -3.89 6.01 4.20
C ASN A 10 -3.41 4.97 3.17
N PHE A 11 -3.27 5.36 1.89
CA PHE A 11 -2.97 4.41 0.82
C PHE A 11 -1.47 4.25 0.52
N TYR A 12 -0.59 5.12 1.00
CA TYR A 12 0.83 5.05 0.67
C TYR A 12 1.73 5.13 1.90
N GLN A 13 1.55 6.16 2.74
CA GLN A 13 2.44 6.40 3.87
C GLN A 13 2.25 5.38 4.99
N GLU A 14 1.02 5.19 5.46
CA GLU A 14 0.71 4.20 6.49
C GLU A 14 0.99 2.80 6.00
N SER A 15 0.54 2.46 4.78
CA SER A 15 0.72 1.11 4.26
C SER A 15 2.19 0.74 4.12
N LEU A 16 3.06 1.65 3.67
CA LEU A 16 4.50 1.39 3.62
C LEU A 16 5.12 1.34 5.02
N GLY A 17 4.69 2.19 5.95
CA GLY A 17 5.13 2.16 7.35
C GLY A 17 4.79 0.84 8.03
N ILE A 18 3.54 0.38 7.91
CA ILE A 18 3.06 -0.91 8.39
C ILE A 18 3.92 -2.04 7.81
N LEU A 19 4.10 -2.07 6.49
CA LEU A 19 4.85 -3.15 5.82
C LEU A 19 6.34 -3.19 6.17
N ALA A 20 6.92 -2.07 6.60
CA ALA A 20 8.32 -2.00 7.02
C ALA A 20 8.54 -2.56 8.44
N VAL A 21 7.48 -2.63 9.26
CA VAL A 21 7.55 -3.14 10.64
C VAL A 21 6.92 -4.53 10.75
N GLU A 22 5.81 -4.74 10.06
CA GLU A 22 5.02 -5.96 10.03
C GLU A 22 4.88 -6.44 8.58
N PRO A 23 5.77 -7.33 8.10
CA PRO A 23 5.64 -7.92 6.77
C PRO A 23 4.46 -8.91 6.72
N ASP A 24 4.18 -9.39 5.51
CA ASP A 24 3.18 -10.41 5.21
C ASP A 24 1.75 -10.00 5.60
N ASN A 25 1.39 -8.75 5.28
CA ASN A 25 0.11 -8.16 5.61
C ASN A 25 -0.88 -8.15 4.44
N SER A 26 -2.15 -8.41 4.74
CA SER A 26 -3.24 -8.39 3.76
C SER A 26 -3.71 -6.97 3.45
N VAL A 27 -4.40 -6.79 2.32
CA VAL A 27 -4.97 -5.49 1.90
C VAL A 27 -5.87 -4.86 2.97
N LYS A 28 -6.59 -5.70 3.73
CA LYS A 28 -7.45 -5.26 4.83
C LYS A 28 -6.66 -4.61 5.98
N VAL A 29 -5.45 -5.11 6.25
CA VAL A 29 -4.57 -4.48 7.26
C VAL A 29 -3.99 -3.18 6.72
N LEU A 30 -3.61 -3.17 5.44
CA LEU A 30 -2.93 -2.02 4.82
C LEU A 30 -3.79 -0.78 4.60
N PHE A 31 -5.08 -0.96 4.29
CA PHE A 31 -5.98 0.15 3.92
C PHE A 31 -7.31 0.16 4.69
N GLY A 32 -7.46 -0.73 5.67
CA GLY A 32 -8.68 -0.88 6.45
C GLY A 32 -9.83 -1.57 5.71
N LEU A 33 -11.06 -1.28 6.12
CA LEU A 33 -12.28 -1.70 5.42
C LEU A 33 -12.93 -0.49 4.73
N PRO A 34 -13.57 -0.68 3.57
CA PRO A 34 -14.31 0.39 2.93
C PRO A 34 -15.46 0.90 3.81
N GLY A 35 -15.70 2.21 3.77
CA GLY A 35 -16.89 2.82 4.36
C GLY A 35 -18.17 2.39 3.63
N VAL A 36 -19.32 2.55 4.30
CA VAL A 36 -20.63 2.26 3.69
C VAL A 36 -20.83 3.16 2.46
N GLY A 37 -20.94 2.54 1.28
CA GLY A 37 -21.12 3.23 0.01
C GLY A 37 -19.82 3.64 -0.70
N GLU A 38 -18.65 3.36 -0.13
CA GLU A 38 -17.34 3.75 -0.69
C GLU A 38 -16.57 2.57 -1.31
N GLU A 39 -17.13 1.36 -1.28
CA GLU A 39 -16.46 0.11 -1.69
C GLU A 39 -15.72 0.20 -3.01
N GLU A 40 -16.42 0.57 -4.10
CA GLU A 40 -15.81 0.60 -5.42
C GLU A 40 -14.63 1.59 -5.51
N GLU A 41 -14.77 2.74 -4.88
CA GLU A 41 -13.73 3.77 -4.87
C GLU A 41 -12.53 3.34 -4.03
N TRP A 42 -12.79 2.78 -2.84
CA TRP A 42 -11.77 2.20 -1.99
C TRP A 42 -10.99 1.10 -2.72
N TYR A 43 -11.68 0.16 -3.39
CA TYR A 43 -11.03 -0.88 -4.19
C TYR A 43 -10.12 -0.29 -5.27
N LYS A 44 -10.59 0.71 -6.02
CA LYS A 44 -9.78 1.37 -7.07
C LYS A 44 -8.55 2.05 -6.49
N LYS A 45 -8.67 2.74 -5.35
CA LYS A 45 -7.56 3.43 -4.68
C LYS A 45 -6.54 2.43 -4.12
N SER A 46 -7.00 1.36 -3.47
CA SER A 46 -6.15 0.27 -2.99
C SER A 46 -5.33 -0.36 -4.13
N ILE A 47 -5.98 -0.70 -5.26
CA ILE A 47 -5.28 -1.23 -6.44
C ILE A 47 -4.27 -0.24 -6.99
N ALA A 48 -4.65 1.03 -7.14
CA ALA A 48 -3.76 2.05 -7.68
C ALA A 48 -2.50 2.21 -6.82
N ALA A 49 -2.67 2.21 -5.49
CA ALA A 49 -1.56 2.30 -4.55
C ALA A 49 -0.66 1.06 -4.57
N LEU A 50 -1.24 -0.14 -4.49
CA LEU A 50 -0.48 -1.40 -4.59
C LEU A 50 0.27 -1.50 -5.93
N THR A 51 -0.37 -1.10 -7.03
CA THR A 51 0.27 -1.04 -8.36
C THR A 51 1.48 -0.11 -8.30
N ARG A 52 1.30 1.11 -7.77
CA ARG A 52 2.36 2.10 -7.75
C ARG A 52 3.52 1.67 -6.86
N LEU A 53 3.26 1.23 -5.63
CA LEU A 53 4.28 0.75 -4.70
C LEU A 53 5.01 -0.48 -5.26
N GLY A 54 4.27 -1.45 -5.81
CA GLY A 54 4.83 -2.66 -6.40
C GLY A 54 5.67 -2.38 -7.65
N MET A 55 5.21 -1.48 -8.54
CA MET A 55 5.96 -1.11 -9.74
C MET A 55 7.16 -0.22 -9.47
N SER A 56 7.14 0.48 -8.35
CA SER A 56 8.31 1.19 -7.82
C SER A 56 9.31 0.25 -7.13
N GLY A 57 8.99 -1.05 -7.01
CA GLY A 57 9.83 -2.04 -6.35
C GLY A 57 9.89 -1.89 -4.83
N LEU A 58 8.98 -1.13 -4.21
CA LEU A 58 8.97 -0.85 -2.78
C LEU A 58 8.28 -1.95 -1.97
N ILE A 59 7.39 -2.71 -2.59
CA ILE A 59 6.70 -3.85 -1.97
C ILE A 59 6.75 -5.06 -2.90
N SER A 60 6.74 -6.24 -2.31
CA SER A 60 6.49 -7.52 -2.98
C SER A 60 5.19 -8.13 -2.47
N CYS A 61 4.73 -9.19 -3.11
CA CYS A 61 3.61 -9.98 -2.61
C CYS A 61 3.94 -11.48 -2.62
N TYR A 62 3.23 -12.21 -1.76
CA TYR A 62 3.27 -13.66 -1.64
C TYR A 62 1.82 -14.17 -1.55
N GLY A 63 1.52 -15.31 -2.16
CA GLY A 63 0.17 -15.88 -2.10
C GLY A 63 -0.20 -16.72 -3.32
N PRO A 64 -1.45 -16.62 -3.83
CA PRO A 64 -1.86 -17.36 -5.03
C PRO A 64 -1.03 -17.04 -6.27
N GLU A 65 -0.41 -15.85 -6.30
CA GLU A 65 0.46 -15.36 -7.34
C GLU A 65 1.69 -14.73 -6.67
N ASP A 66 2.89 -15.24 -6.94
CA ASP A 66 4.17 -14.69 -6.43
C ASP A 66 4.72 -13.55 -7.32
N ASP A 67 3.89 -13.02 -8.23
CA ASP A 67 4.18 -11.83 -9.04
C ASP A 67 3.13 -10.75 -8.75
N ILE A 68 3.59 -9.63 -8.19
CA ILE A 68 2.73 -8.49 -7.82
C ILE A 68 1.94 -7.92 -9.00
N ARG A 69 2.44 -8.02 -10.23
CA ARG A 69 1.72 -7.58 -11.43
C ARG A 69 0.52 -8.48 -11.69
N LEU A 70 0.68 -9.79 -11.51
CA LEU A 70 -0.39 -10.76 -11.67
C LEU A 70 -1.40 -10.63 -10.53
N ALA A 71 -0.92 -10.56 -9.28
CA ALA A 71 -1.77 -10.40 -8.11
C ALA A 71 -2.68 -9.17 -8.22
N VAL A 72 -2.11 -7.99 -8.49
CA VAL A 72 -2.87 -6.74 -8.60
C VAL A 72 -3.81 -6.73 -9.80
N ARG A 73 -3.43 -7.36 -10.93
CA ARG A 73 -4.31 -7.52 -12.09
C ARG A 73 -5.53 -8.38 -11.76
N GLU A 74 -5.34 -9.50 -11.07
CA GLU A 74 -6.45 -10.37 -10.69
C GLU A 74 -7.34 -9.73 -9.63
N MET A 75 -6.78 -9.01 -8.64
CA MET A 75 -7.58 -8.22 -7.69
C MET A 75 -8.39 -7.10 -8.37
N TYR A 76 -7.85 -6.49 -9.43
CA TYR A 76 -8.60 -5.51 -10.21
C TYR A 76 -9.77 -6.14 -10.98
N ARG A 77 -9.60 -7.37 -11.47
CA ARG A 77 -10.63 -8.13 -12.20
C ARG A 77 -11.68 -8.76 -11.29
N SER A 78 -11.28 -9.18 -10.10
CA SER A 78 -12.10 -9.93 -9.15
C SER A 78 -11.99 -9.33 -7.74
N ARG A 79 -13.15 -8.99 -7.16
CA ARG A 79 -13.28 -8.53 -5.77
C ARG A 79 -13.53 -9.67 -4.79
N GLU A 80 -13.19 -10.91 -5.17
CA GLU A 80 -13.36 -12.07 -4.31
C GLU A 80 -12.46 -11.99 -3.07
N ASP A 81 -13.04 -12.21 -1.90
CA ASP A 81 -12.36 -12.17 -0.60
C ASP A 81 -11.06 -13.00 -0.57
N ARG A 82 -11.02 -14.13 -1.29
CA ARG A 82 -9.84 -14.99 -1.37
C ARG A 82 -8.60 -14.23 -1.87
N MET A 83 -8.74 -13.34 -2.84
CA MET A 83 -7.61 -12.58 -3.38
C MET A 83 -7.21 -11.44 -2.44
N TRP A 84 -8.20 -10.74 -1.89
CA TRP A 84 -7.98 -9.55 -1.05
C TRP A 84 -7.47 -9.88 0.36
N LEU A 85 -7.84 -11.05 0.88
CA LEU A 85 -7.38 -11.55 2.19
C LEU A 85 -6.23 -12.56 2.07
N GLY A 86 -6.11 -13.27 0.94
CA GLY A 86 -5.15 -14.35 0.76
C GLY A 86 -3.83 -13.94 0.09
N CYS A 87 -3.77 -12.76 -0.51
CA CYS A 87 -2.52 -12.20 -1.01
C CYS A 87 -1.92 -11.30 0.08
N LEU A 88 -0.69 -11.62 0.48
CA LEU A 88 0.05 -10.89 1.51
C LEU A 88 1.13 -10.05 0.85
N PHE A 89 1.43 -8.90 1.45
CA PHE A 89 2.42 -7.96 0.96
C PHE A 89 3.49 -7.73 2.01
N SER A 90 4.70 -7.43 1.55
CA SER A 90 5.87 -7.14 2.39
C SER A 90 6.65 -6.00 1.76
N ALA A 91 7.29 -5.16 2.59
CA ALA A 91 8.26 -4.21 2.08
C ALA A 91 9.46 -4.97 1.48
N THR A 92 10.01 -4.45 0.38
CA THR A 92 11.33 -4.88 -0.10
C THR A 92 12.42 -4.13 0.66
N ASP A 93 13.69 -4.50 0.47
CA ASP A 93 14.83 -3.74 1.01
C ASP A 93 14.74 -2.23 0.67
N SER A 94 14.33 -1.89 -0.55
CA SER A 94 14.14 -0.49 -0.97
C SER A 94 12.93 0.17 -0.30
N GLY A 95 11.87 -0.59 -0.06
CA GLY A 95 10.70 -0.14 0.71
C GLY A 95 11.07 0.18 2.16
N GLU A 96 11.79 -0.71 2.82
CA GLU A 96 12.27 -0.52 4.19
C GLU A 96 13.24 0.66 4.30
N GLU A 97 14.17 0.79 3.35
CA GLU A 97 15.10 1.94 3.30
C GLU A 97 14.33 3.26 3.17
N LEU A 98 13.32 3.30 2.31
CA LEU A 98 12.48 4.48 2.12
C LEU A 98 11.66 4.78 3.38
N ALA A 99 11.06 3.77 4.01
CA ALA A 99 10.31 3.93 5.25
C ALA A 99 11.20 4.50 6.36
N ARG A 100 12.41 3.95 6.56
CA ARG A 100 13.38 4.41 7.55
C ARG A 100 13.89 5.82 7.27
N LYS A 101 14.13 6.16 6.00
CA LYS A 101 14.54 7.52 5.57
C LYS A 101 13.54 8.58 6.04
N PHE A 102 12.26 8.26 5.98
CA PHE A 102 11.18 9.16 6.37
C PHE A 102 10.63 8.89 7.78
N ARG A 103 11.24 7.96 8.54
CA ARG A 103 10.81 7.53 9.88
C ARG A 103 9.33 7.14 9.94
N LEU A 104 8.90 6.36 8.94
CA LEU A 104 7.54 5.82 8.89
C LEU A 104 7.35 4.65 9.88
N ASP A 105 8.38 4.30 10.65
CA ASP A 105 8.40 3.26 11.67
C ASP A 105 8.21 3.80 13.11
N ASP A 106 8.08 5.12 13.28
CA ASP A 106 7.88 5.79 14.58
C ASP A 106 6.38 5.95 14.93
N GLU A 107 6.01 5.72 16.19
CA GLU A 107 4.60 5.66 16.67
C GLU A 107 3.84 7.01 16.66
N GLU A 108 4.49 8.14 16.36
CA GLU A 108 3.80 9.44 16.31
C GLU A 108 3.07 9.68 14.98
N PRO A 109 1.81 10.12 15.05
CA PRO A 109 0.81 9.63 14.14
C PRO A 109 0.91 10.27 12.75
N TYR A 110 0.58 9.44 11.78
CA TYR A 110 0.24 9.69 10.39
C TYR A 110 -0.90 10.72 10.18
N GLN A 111 -0.96 11.80 10.97
CA GLN A 111 -1.97 12.87 10.86
C GLN A 111 -1.67 13.84 9.71
N ARG A 112 -0.44 13.80 9.19
CA ARG A 112 0.00 14.64 8.07
C ARG A 112 0.96 13.87 7.17
N VAL A 113 1.06 14.34 5.93
CA VAL A 113 2.07 13.87 4.98
C VAL A 113 3.45 14.21 5.51
N VAL A 114 4.34 13.22 5.57
CA VAL A 114 5.75 13.45 5.93
C VAL A 114 6.40 14.33 4.87
N PRO A 115 7.05 15.45 5.27
CA PRO A 115 7.68 16.36 4.31
C PRO A 115 8.65 15.63 3.38
N GLY A 116 8.50 15.81 2.07
CA GLY A 116 9.37 15.22 1.06
C GLY A 116 9.00 13.80 0.63
N PHE A 117 8.13 13.08 1.36
CA PHE A 117 7.79 11.70 1.04
C PHE A 117 6.98 11.61 -0.26
N ARG A 118 6.00 12.51 -0.44
CA ARG A 118 5.19 12.57 -1.66
C ARG A 118 6.03 12.87 -2.90
N GLU A 119 6.99 13.79 -2.77
CA GLU A 119 7.91 14.16 -3.84
C GLU A 119 8.84 12.99 -4.19
N GLU A 120 9.36 12.30 -3.18
CA GLU A 120 10.26 11.16 -3.38
C GLU A 120 9.53 10.00 -4.07
N LEU A 121 8.34 9.63 -3.60
CA LEU A 121 7.52 8.61 -4.25
C LEU A 121 7.11 9.02 -5.68
N GLY A 122 7.08 10.32 -5.98
CA GLY A 122 6.84 10.84 -7.33
C GLY A 122 8.04 10.70 -8.28
N ARG A 123 9.25 10.49 -7.76
CA ARG A 123 10.50 10.35 -8.54
C ARG A 123 10.86 8.89 -8.86
N ILE A 124 10.38 7.96 -8.05
CA ILE A 124 10.53 6.51 -8.23
C ILE A 124 9.52 6.03 -9.29
#